data_AF-A0A2H0S3D3-F1
#
_entry.id   AF-A0A2H0S3D3-F1
#
_cell.length_a   1.000
_cell.length_b   1.000
_cell.length_c   1.000
_cell.angle_alpha   90.00
_cell.angle_beta   90.00
_cell.angle_gamma   90.00
#
_symmetry.space_group_name_H-M   'P 1'
#
loop_
_entity.id
_entity.type
_entity.pdbx_description
1 polymer ?
#
loop_
_entity_poly.entity_id
_entity_poly.type
_entity_poly.pdbx_seq_one_letter_code
_entity_poly.pdbx_strand_id
1 'polypeptide(L)'
;MMPEDKTKSGESALDPEIQALIPSGTEIYDFLMAPIEPELLSSSIPTLREKYAGESEEEKQKRLDRYNTAFAAYDKAYDEWISGLKVAVKEERTTAYKAAEVKVKEEDEEALTELEKKFGTVKTSKK
;
A
#
# COMPACT_ATOMS: atom_id res chain seq x y z
N MET A 1 -27.71 -7.64 34.55
CA MET A 1 -26.67 -6.73 34.05
C MET A 1 -25.88 -7.52 33.02
N MET A 2 -26.20 -7.34 31.73
CA MET A 2 -25.53 -8.06 30.64
C MET A 2 -24.12 -7.47 30.49
N PRO A 3 -23.07 -8.29 30.28
CA PRO A 3 -21.79 -7.76 29.85
C PRO A 3 -21.91 -7.26 28.41
N GLU A 4 -21.51 -6.02 28.19
CA GLU A 4 -21.43 -5.41 26.86
C GLU A 4 -20.35 -6.12 26.03
N ASP A 5 -20.77 -6.74 24.93
CA ASP A 5 -19.89 -7.25 23.89
C ASP A 5 -19.30 -6.06 23.12
N LYS A 6 -18.14 -5.59 23.57
CA LYS A 6 -17.31 -4.66 22.81
C LYS A 6 -16.58 -5.47 21.73
N THR A 7 -17.20 -5.57 20.57
CA THR A 7 -16.52 -5.96 19.33
C THR A 7 -15.33 -5.02 19.10
N LYS A 8 -14.13 -5.48 19.50
CA LYS A 8 -12.84 -4.88 19.14
C LYS A 8 -12.69 -4.92 17.63
N SER A 9 -13.04 -3.82 16.97
CA SER A 9 -12.66 -3.57 15.58
C SER A 9 -11.15 -3.30 15.54
N GLY A 10 -10.38 -4.26 15.02
CA GLY A 10 -9.08 -4.01 14.39
C GLY A 10 -7.85 -4.03 15.29
N GLU A 11 -7.53 -5.16 15.93
CA GLU A 11 -6.12 -5.43 16.25
C GLU A 11 -5.42 -5.80 14.92
N SER A 12 -4.56 -4.90 14.43
CA SER A 12 -3.74 -5.17 13.24
C SER A 12 -2.85 -6.38 13.53
N ALA A 13 -2.89 -7.38 12.64
CA ALA A 13 -2.04 -8.58 12.74
C ALA A 13 -0.57 -8.32 12.37
N LEU A 14 -0.20 -7.06 12.11
CA LEU A 14 1.12 -6.65 11.69
C LEU A 14 1.97 -6.24 12.89
N ASP A 15 3.28 -6.42 12.75
CA ASP A 15 4.25 -5.91 13.69
C ASP A 15 4.09 -4.38 13.87
N PRO A 16 4.15 -3.85 15.10
CA PRO A 16 4.02 -2.41 15.36
C PRO A 16 4.98 -1.52 14.56
N GLU A 17 6.21 -1.98 14.30
CA GLU A 17 7.18 -1.24 13.48
C GLU A 17 6.73 -1.16 12.02
N ILE A 18 6.16 -2.24 11.48
CA ILE A 18 5.58 -2.27 10.13
C ILE A 18 4.33 -1.40 10.07
N GLN A 19 3.49 -1.44 11.10
CA GLN A 19 2.27 -0.64 11.18
C GLN A 19 2.58 0.85 11.17
N ALA A 20 3.67 1.29 11.79
CA ALA A 20 4.11 2.69 11.81
C ALA A 20 4.60 3.19 10.44
N LEU A 21 4.96 2.29 9.53
CA LEU A 21 5.38 2.63 8.16
C LEU A 21 4.20 2.74 7.18
N ILE A 22 3.01 2.26 7.56
CA ILE A 22 1.82 2.38 6.72
C ILE A 22 1.29 3.81 6.84
N PRO A 23 1.21 4.57 5.72
CA PRO A 23 0.63 5.90 5.75
C PRO A 23 -0.79 5.87 6.30
N SER A 24 -1.08 6.80 7.19
CA SER A 24 -2.43 7.04 7.70
C SER A 24 -3.37 7.52 6.58
N GLY A 25 -4.67 7.39 6.82
CA GLY A 25 -5.68 7.92 5.88
C GLY A 25 -5.52 9.42 5.62
N THR A 26 -5.12 10.18 6.65
CA THR A 26 -4.84 11.62 6.52
C THR A 26 -3.65 11.89 5.62
N GLU A 27 -2.56 11.14 5.77
CA GLU A 27 -1.37 11.30 4.92
C GLU A 27 -1.66 10.96 3.46
N ILE A 28 -2.42 9.91 3.20
CA ILE A 28 -2.84 9.54 1.83
C ILE A 28 -3.75 10.63 1.26
N TYR A 29 -4.72 11.10 2.04
CA TYR A 29 -5.63 12.16 1.62
C TYR A 29 -4.86 13.44 1.26
N ASP A 30 -4.03 13.93 2.18
CA ASP A 30 -3.27 15.17 1.99
C ASP A 30 -2.26 15.04 0.84
N PHE A 31 -1.60 13.89 0.69
CA PHE A 31 -0.67 13.62 -0.40
C PHE A 31 -1.35 13.74 -1.78
N LEU A 32 -2.55 13.17 -1.93
CA LEU A 32 -3.29 13.20 -3.19
C LEU A 32 -4.00 14.55 -3.41
N MET A 33 -4.49 15.19 -2.36
CA MET A 33 -5.24 16.45 -2.44
C MET A 33 -4.33 17.67 -2.61
N ALA A 34 -3.08 17.64 -2.10
CA ALA A 34 -2.13 18.75 -2.19
C ALA A 34 -1.94 19.33 -3.60
N PRO A 35 -1.74 18.53 -4.66
CA PRO A 35 -1.64 19.05 -6.02
C PRO A 35 -2.99 19.46 -6.64
N ILE A 36 -4.12 19.07 -6.05
CA ILE A 36 -5.47 19.30 -6.59
C ILE A 36 -6.07 20.59 -6.03
N GLU A 37 -6.19 20.66 -4.69
CA GLU A 37 -6.73 21.80 -3.97
C GLU A 37 -6.06 21.88 -2.59
N PRO A 38 -4.98 22.67 -2.44
CA PRO A 38 -4.21 22.75 -1.20
C PRO A 38 -5.01 23.38 -0.04
N GLU A 39 -6.11 24.07 -0.35
CA GLU A 39 -7.01 24.60 0.67
C GLU A 39 -7.82 23.50 1.38
N LEU A 40 -8.03 22.37 0.71
CA LEU A 40 -8.77 21.22 1.25
C LEU A 40 -7.88 20.25 2.02
N LEU A 41 -6.63 20.60 2.31
CA LEU A 41 -5.75 19.81 3.17
C LEU A 41 -6.25 19.78 4.61
N SER A 42 -5.99 18.68 5.31
CA SER A 42 -6.40 18.48 6.71
C SER A 42 -5.96 19.62 7.64
N SER A 43 -4.79 20.19 7.38
CA SER A 43 -4.22 21.33 8.10
C SER A 43 -4.91 22.67 7.80
N SER A 44 -5.52 22.82 6.62
CA SER A 44 -6.14 24.06 6.14
C SER A 44 -7.63 24.13 6.45
N ILE A 45 -8.33 22.99 6.46
CA ILE A 45 -9.79 22.89 6.70
C ILE A 45 -10.26 23.68 7.95
N PRO A 46 -9.59 23.60 9.12
CA PRO A 46 -10.05 24.32 10.32
C PRO A 46 -10.10 25.84 10.16
N THR A 47 -9.28 26.39 9.26
CA THR A 47 -9.12 27.84 9.05
C THR A 47 -10.10 28.41 8.01
N LEU A 48 -10.75 27.56 7.21
CA LEU A 48 -11.59 28.00 6.10
C LEU A 48 -12.78 28.84 6.55
N ARG A 49 -13.36 28.51 7.71
CA ARG A 49 -14.50 29.24 8.26
C ARG A 49 -14.16 30.70 8.54
N GLU A 50 -12.97 30.95 9.07
CA GLU A 50 -12.49 32.31 9.35
C GLU A 50 -12.10 33.02 8.06
N LYS A 51 -11.37 32.32 7.17
CA LYS A 51 -10.95 32.83 5.86
C LYS A 51 -12.11 33.34 5.01
N TYR A 52 -13.27 32.70 5.12
CA TYR A 52 -14.47 32.99 4.33
C TYR A 52 -15.62 33.62 5.11
N ALA A 53 -15.39 34.15 6.32
CA ALA A 53 -16.46 34.67 7.18
C ALA A 53 -17.28 35.83 6.57
N GLY A 54 -16.72 36.55 5.60
CA GLY A 54 -17.36 37.67 4.91
C GLY A 54 -17.69 37.40 3.43
N GLU A 55 -17.62 36.15 2.97
CA GLU A 55 -17.92 35.83 1.57
C GLU A 55 -19.39 36.11 1.23
N SER A 56 -19.64 36.63 0.02
CA SER A 56 -20.99 36.68 -0.54
C SER A 56 -21.46 35.29 -0.97
N GLU A 57 -22.78 35.11 -1.16
CA GLU A 57 -23.31 33.81 -1.59
C GLU A 57 -22.81 33.40 -2.98
N GLU A 58 -22.55 34.38 -3.86
CA GLU A 58 -21.97 34.12 -5.19
C GLU A 58 -20.52 33.63 -5.12
N GLU A 59 -19.72 34.19 -4.21
CA GLU A 59 -18.34 33.76 -3.97
C GLU A 59 -18.29 32.38 -3.32
N LYS A 60 -19.19 32.13 -2.36
CA LYS A 60 -19.38 30.83 -1.74
C LYS A 60 -19.74 29.77 -2.76
N GLN A 61 -20.68 30.05 -3.66
CA GLN A 61 -21.07 29.09 -4.69
C GLN A 61 -19.89 28.75 -5.61
N LYS A 62 -19.13 29.76 -6.09
CA LYS A 62 -17.92 29.53 -6.89
C LYS A 62 -16.87 28.69 -6.15
N ARG A 63 -16.72 28.89 -4.84
CA ARG A 63 -15.83 28.09 -3.99
C ARG A 63 -16.30 26.65 -3.88
N LEU A 64 -17.59 26.42 -3.65
CA LEU A 64 -18.17 25.08 -3.58
C LEU A 64 -18.07 24.34 -4.92
N ASP A 65 -18.27 25.02 -6.05
CA ASP A 65 -18.11 24.42 -7.38
C ASP A 65 -16.66 23.98 -7.63
N ARG A 66 -15.68 24.79 -7.19
CA ARG A 66 -14.27 24.42 -7.21
C ARG A 66 -14.00 23.19 -6.35
N TYR A 67 -14.52 23.14 -5.13
CA TYR A 67 -14.34 22.00 -4.23
C TYR A 67 -14.98 20.73 -4.78
N ASN A 68 -16.16 20.81 -5.39
CA ASN A 68 -16.80 19.67 -6.05
C ASN A 68 -15.90 19.10 -7.16
N THR A 69 -15.29 19.98 -7.95
CA THR A 69 -14.33 19.58 -8.98
C THR A 69 -13.07 18.95 -8.38
N ALA A 70 -12.57 19.50 -7.27
CA ALA A 70 -11.41 18.98 -6.56
C ALA A 70 -11.68 17.57 -5.99
N PHE A 71 -12.84 17.34 -5.37
CA PHE A 71 -13.20 16.01 -4.86
C PHE A 71 -13.34 14.98 -5.98
N ALA A 72 -13.93 15.34 -7.12
CA ALA A 72 -13.99 14.43 -8.28
C ALA A 72 -12.59 14.09 -8.83
N ALA A 73 -11.67 15.06 -8.83
CA ALA A 73 -10.28 14.82 -9.21
C ALA A 73 -9.55 13.94 -8.18
N TYR A 74 -9.83 14.14 -6.89
CA TYR A 74 -9.28 13.33 -5.81
C TYR A 74 -9.73 11.87 -5.93
N ASP A 75 -11.02 11.61 -6.13
CA ASP A 75 -11.56 10.26 -6.26
C ASP A 75 -10.84 9.51 -7.40
N LYS A 76 -10.65 10.18 -8.54
CA LYS A 76 -9.89 9.63 -9.66
C LYS A 76 -8.43 9.35 -9.29
N ALA A 77 -7.75 10.30 -8.64
CA ALA A 77 -6.35 10.13 -8.24
C ALA A 77 -6.18 8.99 -7.23
N TYR A 78 -7.14 8.83 -6.30
CA TYR A 78 -7.18 7.76 -5.33
C TYR A 78 -7.36 6.39 -6.00
N ASP A 79 -8.30 6.27 -6.94
CA ASP A 79 -8.53 5.04 -7.70
C ASP A 79 -7.31 4.63 -8.53
N GLU A 80 -6.66 5.58 -9.19
CA GLU A 80 -5.41 5.36 -9.93
C GLU A 80 -4.28 4.89 -9.00
N TRP A 81 -4.11 5.56 -7.86
CA TRP A 81 -3.08 5.21 -6.87
C TRP A 81 -3.29 3.81 -6.29
N ILE A 82 -4.51 3.47 -5.85
CA ILE A 82 -4.83 2.12 -5.32
C ILE A 82 -4.63 1.06 -6.40
N SER A 83 -5.01 1.33 -7.63
CA SER A 83 -4.83 0.41 -8.74
C SER A 83 -3.34 0.16 -9.02
N GLY A 84 -2.53 1.22 -9.06
CA GLY A 84 -1.08 1.14 -9.19
C GLY A 84 -0.42 0.35 -8.05
N LEU A 85 -0.84 0.60 -6.80
CA LEU A 85 -0.34 -0.12 -5.63
C LEU A 85 -0.64 -1.62 -5.72
N LYS A 86 -1.86 -2.01 -6.13
CA LYS A 86 -2.23 -3.43 -6.33
C LYS A 86 -1.37 -4.10 -7.39
N VAL A 87 -1.06 -3.41 -8.48
CA VAL A 87 -0.18 -3.92 -9.54
C VAL A 87 1.24 -4.12 -9.01
N ALA A 88 1.82 -3.11 -8.35
CA ALA A 88 3.16 -3.19 -7.78
C ALA A 88 3.31 -4.36 -6.78
N VAL A 89 2.34 -4.53 -5.87
CA VAL A 89 2.33 -5.65 -4.93
C VAL A 89 2.26 -7.00 -5.64
N LYS A 90 1.47 -7.11 -6.71
CA LYS A 90 1.36 -8.35 -7.49
C LYS A 90 2.67 -8.67 -8.22
N GLU A 91 3.33 -7.68 -8.78
CA GLU A 91 4.62 -7.82 -9.45
C GLU A 91 5.69 -8.29 -8.48
N GLU A 92 5.82 -7.62 -7.32
CA GLU A 92 6.80 -7.98 -6.30
C GLU A 92 6.58 -9.40 -5.79
N ARG A 93 5.32 -9.78 -5.53
CA ARG A 93 4.97 -11.16 -5.15
C ARG A 93 5.44 -12.17 -6.21
N THR A 94 5.25 -11.85 -7.48
CA THR A 94 5.66 -12.72 -8.60
C THR A 94 7.19 -12.85 -8.66
N THR A 95 7.90 -11.74 -8.46
CA THR A 95 9.37 -11.71 -8.38
C THR A 95 9.87 -12.58 -7.23
N ALA A 96 9.28 -12.43 -6.04
CA ALA A 96 9.64 -13.22 -4.87
C ALA A 96 9.45 -14.74 -5.09
N TYR A 97 8.33 -15.14 -5.71
CA TYR A 97 8.11 -16.55 -6.07
C TYR A 97 9.16 -17.08 -7.03
N LYS A 98 9.48 -16.34 -8.10
CA LYS A 98 10.50 -16.76 -9.06
C LYS A 98 11.89 -16.87 -8.43
N ALA A 99 12.24 -15.94 -7.55
CA ALA A 99 13.51 -16.00 -6.82
C ALA A 99 13.59 -17.25 -5.93
N ALA A 100 12.50 -17.61 -5.26
CA ALA A 100 12.43 -18.85 -4.49
C ALA A 100 12.55 -20.10 -5.38
N GLU A 101 11.88 -20.14 -6.53
CA GLU A 101 11.99 -21.26 -7.48
C GLU A 101 13.41 -21.45 -8.03
N VAL A 102 14.10 -20.36 -8.37
CA VAL A 102 15.49 -20.42 -8.84
C VAL A 102 16.39 -21.02 -7.76
N LYS A 103 16.26 -20.56 -6.53
CA LYS A 103 17.03 -21.09 -5.41
C LYS A 103 16.82 -22.58 -5.20
N VAL A 104 15.57 -23.05 -5.28
CA VAL A 104 15.26 -24.49 -5.16
C VAL A 104 15.88 -25.29 -6.31
N LYS A 105 15.85 -24.76 -7.54
CA LYS A 105 16.50 -25.43 -8.68
C LYS A 105 18.02 -25.55 -8.51
N GLU A 106 18.67 -24.51 -7.99
CA GLU A 106 20.10 -24.54 -7.68
C GLU A 106 20.42 -25.60 -6.60
N GLU A 107 19.62 -25.65 -5.53
CA GLU A 107 19.75 -26.67 -4.48
C GLU A 107 19.52 -28.10 -5.03
N ASP A 108 18.54 -28.29 -5.91
CA ASP A 108 18.27 -29.58 -6.56
C ASP A 108 19.42 -30.00 -7.50
N GLU A 109 19.98 -29.07 -8.28
CA GLU A 109 21.14 -29.33 -9.15
C GLU A 109 22.40 -29.71 -8.36
N GLU A 110 22.64 -29.05 -7.23
CA GLU A 110 23.72 -29.40 -6.30
C GLU A 110 23.53 -30.80 -5.71
N ALA A 111 22.32 -31.12 -5.27
CA ALA A 111 21.98 -32.43 -4.71
C ALA A 111 22.14 -33.56 -5.74
N LEU A 112 21.71 -33.33 -6.99
CA LEU A 112 21.90 -34.27 -8.10
C LEU A 112 23.38 -34.48 -8.40
N THR A 113 24.17 -33.40 -8.45
CA THR A 113 25.62 -33.46 -8.67
C THR A 113 26.31 -34.26 -7.55
N GLU A 114 25.88 -34.12 -6.30
CA GLU A 114 26.42 -34.89 -5.19
C GLU A 114 26.07 -36.38 -5.30
N LEU A 115 24.83 -36.70 -5.68
CA LEU A 115 24.39 -38.07 -5.94
C LEU A 115 25.21 -38.71 -7.06
N GLU A 116 25.40 -38.01 -8.18
CA GLU A 116 26.22 -38.50 -9.30
C GLU A 116 27.66 -38.82 -8.89
N LYS A 117 28.29 -37.97 -8.07
CA LYS A 117 29.63 -38.24 -7.51
C LYS A 117 29.64 -39.50 -6.65
N LYS A 118 28.63 -39.69 -5.80
CA LYS A 118 28.48 -40.88 -4.94
C LYS A 118 28.28 -42.16 -5.75
N PHE A 119 27.51 -42.13 -6.83
CA PHE A 119 27.30 -43.31 -7.68
C PHE A 119 28.44 -43.55 -8.71
N GLY A 120 29.11 -42.49 -9.16
CA GLY A 120 30.24 -42.57 -10.08
C GLY A 120 31.48 -43.20 -9.44
N THR A 121 31.72 -42.95 -8.15
CA THR A 121 32.83 -43.56 -7.38
C THR A 121 32.65 -45.05 -7.09
N VAL A 122 31.42 -45.56 -7.08
CA VAL A 122 31.13 -47.00 -6.85
C VAL A 122 31.48 -47.86 -8.07
N LYS A 123 31.43 -47.33 -9.30
CA LYS A 123 31.75 -48.09 -10.52
C LYS A 123 33.24 -48.34 -10.73
N THR A 124 34.12 -47.59 -10.08
CA THR A 124 35.59 -47.72 -10.22
C THR A 124 36.26 -48.59 -9.16
N SER A 125 35.53 -49.08 -8.15
CA SER A 125 36.09 -49.87 -7.03
C SER A 125 35.95 -51.40 -7.19
N LYS A 126 35.64 -51.89 -8.38
CA LYS A 126 35.67 -53.34 -8.69
C LYS A 126 36.92 -53.68 -9.50
N LYS A 127 38.04 -53.92 -8.82
CA LYS A 127 39.19 -54.63 -9.40
C LYS A 127 39.89 -55.47 -8.34
#